data_AF-T0RHP6-F1
#
_entry.id   AF-T0RHP6-F1
#
_cell.length_a   1.000
_cell.length_b   1.000
_cell.length_c   1.000
_cell.angle_alpha   90.00
_cell.angle_beta   90.00
_cell.angle_gamma   90.00
#
_symmetry.space_group_name_H-M   'P 1'
#
loop_
_entity.id
_entity.type
_entity.pdbx_description
1 polymer ?
#
loop_
_entity_poly.entity_id
_entity_poly.type
_entity_poly.pdbx_seq_one_letter_code
_entity_poly.pdbx_strand_id
1 'polypeptide(L)'
;MTETTTTTAPTDPVTELLTRERSCIFETRVEMAAECKEAGATSQKAGDYAAAVRCYERALFHVEFDEGTWAFELLDKHRDAVNVARLPVHLNLAACYLHETLLDTAKVHEQCDLALAIDADSVKALYRKGQAFLHANDSDGAAKVLAKAVRLQPNDKAIRAALAQCKEKQALARDQDKKRWGGHLLSAKATPVNAPPTTATTAWPLWLLVPSLLVLVAAVLYAVRSY
;
A
#
# COMPACT_ATOMS: atom_id res chain seq x y z
N MET A 1 24.48 -48.09 -14.00
CA MET A 1 23.96 -46.71 -13.97
C MET A 1 22.68 -46.73 -14.76
N THR A 2 21.55 -46.85 -14.07
CA THR A 2 20.22 -46.94 -14.70
C THR A 2 19.72 -45.52 -14.92
N GLU A 3 19.70 -45.09 -16.18
CA GLU A 3 19.00 -43.88 -16.61
C GLU A 3 17.50 -44.06 -16.32
N THR A 4 17.01 -43.35 -15.32
CA THR A 4 15.57 -43.19 -15.10
C THR A 4 15.05 -42.14 -16.06
N THR A 5 14.59 -42.58 -17.22
CA THR A 5 13.70 -41.80 -18.08
C THR A 5 12.36 -41.65 -17.36
N THR A 6 12.15 -40.53 -16.69
CA THR A 6 10.85 -40.13 -16.16
C THR A 6 9.93 -39.82 -17.33
N THR A 7 8.99 -40.73 -17.61
CA THR A 7 7.85 -40.50 -18.50
C THR A 7 7.01 -39.36 -17.94
N THR A 8 7.20 -38.13 -18.44
CA THR A 8 6.32 -37.00 -18.15
C THR A 8 5.08 -37.09 -19.03
N ALA A 9 3.90 -37.04 -18.39
CA ALA A 9 2.60 -36.85 -19.05
C ALA A 9 2.65 -35.60 -19.97
N PRO A 10 1.77 -35.48 -20.99
CA PRO A 10 1.66 -34.24 -21.76
C PRO A 10 1.38 -33.10 -20.78
N THR A 11 2.42 -32.32 -20.50
CA THR A 11 2.36 -31.26 -19.50
C THR A 11 1.86 -30.04 -20.25
N ASP A 12 0.79 -29.42 -19.74
CA ASP A 12 0.25 -28.21 -20.37
C ASP A 12 1.38 -27.19 -20.55
N PRO A 13 1.48 -26.51 -21.71
CA PRO A 13 2.61 -25.63 -22.02
C PRO A 13 2.78 -24.50 -21.00
N VAL A 14 1.67 -24.05 -20.38
CA VAL A 14 1.69 -23.06 -19.30
C VAL A 14 2.31 -23.64 -18.01
N THR A 15 2.02 -24.90 -17.69
CA THR A 15 2.55 -25.58 -16.49
C THR A 15 4.06 -25.84 -16.61
N GLU A 16 4.53 -26.19 -17.80
CA GLU A 16 5.97 -26.30 -18.08
C GLU A 16 6.66 -24.94 -17.88
N LEU A 17 6.10 -23.86 -18.43
CA LEU A 17 6.62 -22.51 -18.27
C LEU A 17 6.68 -22.05 -16.80
N LEU A 18 5.66 -22.40 -16.01
CA LEU A 18 5.56 -22.09 -14.58
C LEU A 18 6.42 -22.98 -13.67
N THR A 19 7.01 -24.06 -14.19
CA THR A 19 7.91 -24.94 -13.41
C THR A 19 9.36 -24.84 -13.84
N ARG A 20 9.64 -24.29 -15.02
CA ARG A 20 10.99 -24.11 -15.57
C ARG A 20 11.92 -23.37 -14.62
N GLU A 21 13.11 -23.94 -14.41
CA GLU A 21 14.15 -23.36 -13.56
C GLU A 21 14.70 -22.06 -14.14
N ARG A 22 15.17 -21.17 -13.27
CA ARG A 22 15.79 -19.92 -13.70
C ARG A 22 17.17 -20.21 -14.31
N SER A 23 17.38 -19.81 -15.57
CA SER A 23 18.70 -19.87 -16.20
C SER A 23 19.69 -18.92 -15.52
N CYS A 24 20.99 -19.27 -15.50
CA CYS A 24 22.08 -18.37 -15.10
C CYS A 24 22.47 -17.39 -16.22
N ILE A 25 22.07 -17.65 -17.46
CA ILE A 25 22.37 -16.82 -18.64
C ILE A 25 21.38 -15.66 -18.71
N PHE A 26 21.90 -14.42 -18.80
CA PHE A 26 21.09 -13.21 -18.79
C PHE A 26 20.07 -13.17 -19.95
N GLU A 27 20.52 -13.42 -21.18
CA GLU A 27 19.70 -13.37 -22.39
C GLU A 27 18.54 -14.36 -22.29
N THR A 28 18.84 -15.60 -21.91
CA THR A 28 17.82 -16.65 -21.71
C THR A 28 16.79 -16.23 -20.66
N ARG A 29 17.19 -15.55 -19.57
CA ARG A 29 16.24 -15.08 -18.56
C ARG A 29 15.29 -14.02 -19.10
N VAL A 30 15.80 -13.09 -19.91
CA VAL A 30 14.98 -12.04 -20.55
C VAL A 30 13.99 -12.66 -21.54
N GLU A 31 14.43 -13.64 -22.32
CA GLU A 31 13.57 -14.42 -23.22
C GLU A 31 12.46 -15.17 -22.45
N MET A 32 12.82 -15.88 -21.38
CA MET A 32 11.85 -16.59 -20.53
C MET A 32 10.83 -15.65 -19.90
N ALA A 33 11.26 -14.45 -19.46
CA ALA A 33 10.34 -13.45 -18.94
C ALA A 33 9.40 -12.93 -20.03
N ALA A 34 9.87 -12.78 -21.27
CA ALA A 34 9.04 -12.42 -22.40
C ALA A 34 7.99 -13.51 -22.72
N GLU A 35 8.39 -14.79 -22.72
CA GLU A 35 7.47 -15.93 -22.87
C GLU A 35 6.39 -15.94 -21.79
N CYS A 36 6.79 -15.79 -20.52
CA CYS A 36 5.87 -15.70 -19.39
C CYS A 36 4.90 -14.52 -19.51
N LYS A 37 5.38 -13.36 -19.96
CA LYS A 37 4.55 -12.18 -20.19
C LYS A 37 3.54 -12.40 -21.31
N GLU A 38 3.93 -13.03 -22.43
CA GLU A 38 3.00 -13.35 -23.51
C GLU A 38 1.95 -14.37 -23.07
N ALA A 39 2.33 -15.40 -22.31
CA ALA A 39 1.39 -16.35 -21.71
C ALA A 39 0.43 -15.67 -20.73
N GLY A 40 0.91 -14.72 -19.91
CA GLY A 40 0.05 -13.91 -19.05
C GLY A 40 -0.94 -13.07 -19.86
N ALA A 41 -0.51 -12.51 -20.99
CA ALA A 41 -1.37 -11.73 -21.87
C ALA A 41 -2.44 -12.57 -22.57
N THR A 42 -2.15 -13.84 -22.91
CA THR A 42 -3.17 -14.76 -23.46
C THR A 42 -4.18 -15.15 -22.40
N SER A 43 -3.75 -15.51 -21.18
CA SER A 43 -4.66 -15.79 -20.05
C SER A 43 -5.53 -14.59 -19.69
N GLN A 44 -4.96 -13.37 -19.70
CA GLN A 44 -5.70 -12.14 -19.44
C GLN A 44 -6.77 -11.87 -20.51
N LYS A 45 -6.47 -12.12 -21.78
CA LYS A 45 -7.46 -12.03 -22.88
C LYS A 45 -8.55 -13.11 -22.76
N ALA A 46 -8.22 -14.28 -22.21
CA ALA A 46 -9.18 -15.34 -21.91
C ALA A 46 -10.05 -15.06 -20.67
N GLY A 47 -9.77 -13.99 -19.92
CA GLY A 47 -10.50 -13.61 -18.71
C GLY A 47 -10.03 -14.31 -17.43
N ASP A 48 -9.01 -15.17 -17.50
CA ASP A 48 -8.39 -15.79 -16.33
C ASP A 48 -7.27 -14.89 -15.78
N TYR A 49 -7.67 -13.93 -14.96
CA TYR A 49 -6.75 -13.00 -14.33
C TYR A 49 -5.84 -13.66 -13.29
N ALA A 50 -6.28 -14.75 -12.65
CA ALA A 50 -5.48 -15.43 -11.64
C ALA A 50 -4.31 -16.19 -12.28
N ALA A 51 -4.56 -16.88 -13.40
CA ALA A 51 -3.49 -17.49 -14.20
C ALA A 51 -2.55 -16.44 -14.80
N ALA A 52 -3.09 -15.31 -15.27
CA ALA A 52 -2.29 -14.21 -15.78
C ALA A 52 -1.31 -13.67 -14.72
N VAL A 53 -1.79 -13.44 -13.49
CA VAL A 53 -0.95 -13.01 -12.36
C VAL A 53 0.20 -14.00 -12.12
N ARG A 54 -0.07 -15.31 -12.06
CA ARG A 54 0.99 -16.31 -11.87
C ARG A 54 2.06 -16.24 -12.96
N CYS A 55 1.65 -16.06 -14.22
CA CYS A 55 2.58 -15.93 -15.35
C CYS A 55 3.40 -14.64 -15.27
N TYR A 56 2.81 -13.53 -14.85
CA TYR A 56 3.53 -12.27 -14.68
C TYR A 56 4.49 -12.29 -13.49
N GLU A 57 4.09 -12.86 -12.35
CA GLU A 57 4.97 -13.10 -11.20
C GLU A 57 6.14 -14.01 -11.62
N ARG A 58 5.88 -15.02 -12.45
CA ARG A 58 6.93 -15.86 -13.05
C ARG A 58 7.87 -15.07 -13.95
N ALA A 59 7.34 -14.16 -14.76
CA ALA A 59 8.16 -13.28 -15.59
C ALA A 59 9.10 -12.43 -14.72
N LEU A 60 8.58 -11.81 -13.66
CA LEU A 60 9.38 -11.06 -12.69
C LEU A 60 10.41 -11.95 -12.01
N PHE A 61 10.07 -13.16 -11.60
CA PHE A 61 11.03 -14.12 -11.05
C PHE A 61 12.23 -14.33 -12.00
N HIS A 62 12.03 -14.41 -13.32
CA HIS A 62 13.17 -14.55 -14.22
C HIS A 62 14.05 -13.29 -14.31
N VAL A 63 13.51 -12.07 -14.16
CA VAL A 63 14.28 -10.80 -14.32
C VAL A 63 14.65 -10.09 -13.01
N GLU A 64 14.01 -10.40 -11.89
CA GLU A 64 14.27 -9.85 -10.55
C GLU A 64 15.30 -10.71 -9.81
N PHE A 65 16.37 -10.06 -9.37
CA PHE A 65 17.48 -10.69 -8.66
C PHE A 65 18.01 -9.73 -7.62
N ASP A 66 18.52 -10.26 -6.51
CA ASP A 66 18.95 -9.47 -5.36
C ASP A 66 20.15 -8.56 -5.71
N GLU A 67 20.04 -7.29 -5.34
CA GLU A 67 20.99 -6.22 -5.65
C GLU A 67 22.39 -6.53 -5.13
N GLY A 68 22.49 -7.38 -4.09
CA GLY A 68 23.77 -7.84 -3.53
C GLY A 68 24.65 -8.65 -4.49
N THR A 69 24.08 -9.23 -5.54
CA THR A 69 24.86 -9.93 -6.57
C THR A 69 25.20 -9.03 -7.76
N TRP A 70 24.58 -7.84 -7.86
CA TRP A 70 24.75 -6.91 -8.98
C TRP A 70 26.09 -6.18 -8.99
N ALA A 71 26.77 -6.11 -7.83
CA ALA A 71 28.01 -5.34 -7.69
C ALA A 71 29.17 -5.84 -8.58
N PHE A 72 29.05 -7.00 -9.24
CA PHE A 72 30.11 -7.56 -10.09
C PHE A 72 29.75 -7.79 -11.57
N GLU A 73 28.49 -7.68 -12.03
CA GLU A 73 28.11 -8.19 -13.37
C GLU A 73 27.30 -7.27 -14.31
N LEU A 74 26.64 -6.19 -13.87
CA LEU A 74 25.83 -5.37 -14.79
C LEU A 74 26.51 -4.05 -15.18
N LEU A 75 27.01 -3.97 -16.41
CA LEU A 75 27.13 -2.70 -17.12
C LEU A 75 25.72 -2.07 -17.24
N ASP A 76 25.62 -0.73 -17.26
CA ASP A 76 24.36 0.04 -17.37
C ASP A 76 23.37 -0.52 -18.41
N LYS A 77 23.88 -1.06 -19.52
CA LYS A 77 23.10 -1.67 -20.61
C LYS A 77 22.20 -2.83 -20.17
N HIS A 78 22.62 -3.65 -19.22
CA HIS A 78 21.81 -4.77 -18.74
C HIS A 78 20.68 -4.30 -17.82
N ARG A 79 20.88 -3.20 -17.09
CA ARG A 79 19.85 -2.59 -16.25
C ARG A 79 18.69 -2.08 -17.10
N ASP A 80 19.01 -1.42 -18.21
CA ASP A 80 18.02 -0.92 -19.16
C ASP A 80 17.22 -2.07 -19.79
N ALA A 81 17.90 -3.13 -20.24
CA ALA A 81 17.23 -4.32 -20.79
C ALA A 81 16.27 -4.98 -19.79
N VAL A 82 16.65 -5.07 -18.52
CA VAL A 82 15.78 -5.56 -17.44
C VAL A 82 14.58 -4.65 -17.23
N ASN A 83 14.78 -3.33 -17.19
CA ASN A 83 13.70 -2.36 -17.02
C ASN A 83 12.69 -2.39 -18.17
N VAL A 84 13.16 -2.59 -19.41
CA VAL A 84 12.31 -2.80 -20.59
C VAL A 84 11.42 -4.04 -20.44
N ALA A 85 11.92 -5.11 -19.82
CA ALA A 85 11.14 -6.32 -19.54
C ALA A 85 10.18 -6.15 -18.35
N ARG A 86 10.62 -5.49 -17.27
CA ARG A 86 9.84 -5.31 -16.02
C ARG A 86 8.66 -4.37 -16.18
N LEU A 87 8.85 -3.23 -16.84
CA LEU A 87 7.83 -2.19 -16.98
C LEU A 87 6.47 -2.72 -17.49
N PRO A 88 6.39 -3.45 -18.63
CA PRO A 88 5.11 -3.98 -19.10
C PRO A 88 4.51 -5.02 -18.16
N VAL A 89 5.34 -5.78 -17.43
CA VAL A 89 4.87 -6.81 -16.49
C VAL A 89 4.20 -6.17 -15.27
N HIS A 90 4.83 -5.18 -14.63
CA HIS A 90 4.21 -4.43 -13.52
C HIS A 90 2.93 -3.73 -13.96
N LEU A 91 2.93 -3.14 -15.16
CA LEU A 91 1.75 -2.52 -15.76
C LEU A 91 0.60 -3.53 -15.92
N ASN A 92 0.88 -4.74 -16.41
CA ASN A 92 -0.14 -5.76 -16.61
C ASN A 92 -0.62 -6.38 -15.29
N LEU A 93 0.26 -6.58 -14.31
CA LEU A 93 -0.12 -6.99 -12.95
C LEU A 93 -1.08 -5.97 -12.32
N ALA A 94 -0.74 -4.68 -12.39
CA ALA A 94 -1.63 -3.62 -11.91
C ALA A 94 -2.99 -3.65 -12.61
N ALA A 95 -3.06 -4.00 -13.90
CA ALA A 95 -4.33 -4.17 -14.60
C ALA A 95 -5.11 -5.40 -14.12
N CYS A 96 -4.44 -6.52 -13.84
CA CYS A 96 -5.07 -7.73 -13.31
C CYS A 96 -5.66 -7.51 -11.90
N TYR A 97 -4.91 -6.86 -10.99
CA TYR A 97 -5.39 -6.56 -9.64
C TYR A 97 -6.43 -5.45 -9.58
N LEU A 98 -6.61 -4.69 -10.66
CA LEU A 98 -7.70 -3.72 -10.76
C LEU A 98 -9.02 -4.37 -11.23
N HIS A 99 -8.96 -5.60 -11.74
CA HIS A 99 -10.16 -6.31 -12.16
C HIS A 99 -11.03 -6.71 -10.96
N GLU A 100 -12.36 -6.65 -11.11
CA GLU A 100 -13.32 -6.86 -10.03
C GLU A 100 -13.13 -8.18 -9.27
N THR A 101 -12.71 -9.23 -9.98
CA THR A 101 -12.49 -10.58 -9.41
C THR A 101 -11.28 -10.67 -8.47
N LEU A 102 -10.28 -9.80 -8.64
CA LEU A 102 -9.01 -9.81 -7.89
C LEU A 102 -8.69 -8.44 -7.28
N LEU A 103 -9.72 -7.62 -7.05
CA LEU A 103 -9.54 -6.23 -6.68
C LEU A 103 -8.73 -6.10 -5.38
N ASP A 104 -7.50 -5.63 -5.53
CA ASP A 104 -6.58 -5.38 -4.41
C ASP A 104 -5.86 -4.05 -4.66
N THR A 105 -6.39 -2.97 -4.07
CA THR A 105 -5.87 -1.62 -4.28
C THR A 105 -4.44 -1.47 -3.80
N ALA A 106 -4.05 -2.16 -2.72
CA ALA A 106 -2.69 -2.10 -2.18
C ALA A 106 -1.67 -2.67 -3.18
N LYS A 107 -1.97 -3.84 -3.76
CA LYS A 107 -1.12 -4.42 -4.81
C LYS A 107 -1.09 -3.57 -6.07
N VAL A 108 -2.20 -2.97 -6.47
CA VAL A 108 -2.20 -2.05 -7.62
C VAL A 108 -1.28 -0.85 -7.35
N HIS A 109 -1.31 -0.27 -6.16
CA HIS A 109 -0.41 0.82 -5.79
C HIS A 109 1.06 0.42 -5.85
N GLU A 110 1.41 -0.72 -5.24
CA GLU A 110 2.77 -1.26 -5.26
C GLU A 110 3.29 -1.46 -6.69
N GLN A 111 2.52 -2.16 -7.53
CA GLN A 111 2.93 -2.44 -8.91
C GLN A 111 3.01 -1.16 -9.76
N CYS A 112 2.12 -0.19 -9.53
CA CYS A 112 2.21 1.11 -10.21
C CYS A 112 3.43 1.91 -9.75
N ASP A 113 3.82 1.83 -8.47
CA ASP A 113 4.99 2.53 -7.94
C ASP A 113 6.30 1.93 -8.47
N LEU A 114 6.38 0.60 -8.58
CA LEU A 114 7.48 -0.08 -9.26
C LEU A 114 7.57 0.33 -10.75
N ALA A 115 6.43 0.41 -11.45
CA ALA A 115 6.40 0.89 -12.83
C ALA A 115 6.84 2.36 -12.97
N LEU A 116 6.42 3.23 -12.03
CA LEU A 116 6.79 4.64 -12.02
C LEU A 116 8.25 4.89 -11.60
N ALA A 117 8.86 3.98 -10.84
CA ALA A 117 10.28 3.99 -10.55
C ALA A 117 11.13 3.71 -11.81
N ILE A 118 10.58 2.94 -12.76
CA ILE A 118 11.21 2.69 -14.07
C ILE A 118 10.91 3.82 -15.06
N ASP A 119 9.64 4.19 -15.20
CA ASP A 119 9.16 5.26 -16.08
C ASP A 119 8.20 6.17 -15.32
N ALA A 120 8.73 7.29 -14.82
CA ALA A 120 7.99 8.25 -14.01
C ALA A 120 6.80 8.90 -14.75
N ASP A 121 6.82 8.90 -16.09
CA ASP A 121 5.80 9.53 -16.93
C ASP A 121 4.92 8.50 -17.65
N SER A 122 4.93 7.25 -17.16
CA SER A 122 4.03 6.19 -17.63
C SER A 122 2.56 6.54 -17.35
N VAL A 123 1.86 7.00 -18.39
CA VAL A 123 0.44 7.38 -18.31
C VAL A 123 -0.43 6.20 -17.87
N LYS A 124 -0.10 4.98 -18.31
CA LYS A 124 -0.82 3.75 -17.92
C LYS A 124 -0.69 3.47 -16.42
N ALA A 125 0.50 3.64 -15.84
CA ALA A 125 0.70 3.47 -14.40
C ALA A 125 -0.05 4.55 -13.61
N LEU A 126 0.07 5.82 -14.02
CA LEU A 126 -0.63 6.94 -13.36
C LEU A 126 -2.15 6.76 -13.39
N TYR A 127 -2.71 6.36 -14.54
CA TYR A 127 -4.14 6.13 -14.68
C TYR A 127 -4.64 5.01 -13.78
N ARG A 128 -3.98 3.84 -13.79
CA ARG A 128 -4.35 2.69 -12.95
C ARG A 128 -4.18 2.99 -11.46
N LYS A 129 -3.11 3.69 -11.07
CA LYS A 129 -2.92 4.16 -9.68
C LYS A 129 -4.04 5.11 -9.26
N GLY A 130 -4.48 6.00 -10.15
CA GLY A 130 -5.63 6.87 -9.92
C GLY A 130 -6.95 6.10 -9.73
N GLN A 131 -7.17 5.04 -10.53
CA GLN A 131 -8.32 4.16 -10.36
C GLN A 131 -8.27 3.42 -9.01
N ALA A 132 -7.11 2.91 -8.59
CA ALA A 132 -6.96 2.28 -7.27
C ALA A 132 -7.33 3.23 -6.12
N PHE A 133 -6.87 4.48 -6.16
CA PHE A 133 -7.27 5.49 -5.17
C PHE A 133 -8.79 5.76 -5.19
N LEU A 134 -9.41 5.79 -6.37
CA LEU A 134 -10.86 5.94 -6.49
C LEU A 134 -11.64 4.77 -5.88
N HIS A 135 -11.14 3.54 -6.02
CA HIS A 135 -11.69 2.35 -5.36
C HIS A 135 -11.48 2.39 -3.84
N ALA A 136 -10.36 2.94 -3.37
CA ALA A 136 -10.06 3.16 -1.96
C ALA A 136 -10.82 4.36 -1.33
N ASN A 137 -11.68 5.04 -2.10
CA ASN A 137 -12.36 6.30 -1.73
C ASN A 137 -11.42 7.48 -1.39
N ASP A 138 -10.13 7.39 -1.72
CA ASP A 138 -9.19 8.50 -1.59
C ASP A 138 -9.24 9.37 -2.85
N SER A 139 -10.24 10.25 -2.91
CA SER A 139 -10.42 11.17 -4.05
C SER A 139 -9.31 12.22 -4.15
N ASP A 140 -8.63 12.56 -3.04
CA ASP A 140 -7.55 13.54 -3.01
C ASP A 140 -6.25 12.99 -3.60
N GLY A 141 -5.88 11.77 -3.21
CA GLY A 141 -4.78 11.02 -3.81
C GLY A 141 -5.01 10.78 -5.32
N ALA A 142 -6.21 10.34 -5.69
CA ALA A 142 -6.59 10.11 -7.08
C ALA A 142 -6.44 11.37 -7.94
N ALA A 143 -6.96 12.52 -7.47
CA ALA A 143 -6.91 13.77 -8.22
C ALA A 143 -5.48 14.23 -8.50
N LYS A 144 -4.55 14.06 -7.55
CA LYS A 144 -3.13 14.43 -7.74
C LYS A 144 -2.47 13.60 -8.84
N VAL A 145 -2.64 12.28 -8.79
CA VAL A 145 -2.03 11.36 -9.76
C VAL A 145 -2.65 11.53 -11.15
N LEU A 146 -3.98 11.62 -11.24
CA LEU A 146 -4.68 11.80 -12.51
C LEU A 146 -4.42 13.17 -13.12
N ALA A 147 -4.19 14.22 -12.32
CA ALA A 147 -3.77 15.52 -12.84
C ALA A 147 -2.41 15.43 -13.55
N LYS A 148 -1.46 14.63 -13.04
CA LYS A 148 -0.20 14.35 -13.75
C LYS A 148 -0.48 13.63 -15.08
N ALA A 149 -1.34 12.60 -15.06
CA ALA A 149 -1.70 11.85 -16.26
C ALA A 149 -2.36 12.73 -17.35
N VAL A 150 -3.26 13.65 -16.98
CA VAL A 150 -3.89 14.60 -17.93
C VAL A 150 -2.87 15.57 -18.53
N ARG A 151 -1.85 15.99 -17.78
CA ARG A 151 -0.79 16.86 -18.33
C ARG A 151 0.02 16.16 -19.42
N LEU A 152 0.25 14.85 -19.27
CA LEU A 152 0.97 14.04 -20.24
C LEU A 152 0.11 13.67 -21.46
N GLN A 153 -1.17 13.35 -21.25
CA GLN A 153 -2.13 13.03 -22.31
C GLN A 153 -3.46 13.80 -22.13
N PRO A 154 -3.52 15.07 -22.56
CA PRO A 154 -4.71 15.91 -22.35
C PRO A 154 -5.93 15.47 -23.18
N ASN A 155 -5.70 14.76 -24.29
CA ASN A 155 -6.75 14.34 -25.20
C ASN A 155 -7.47 13.05 -24.75
N ASP A 156 -6.90 12.31 -23.80
CA ASP A 156 -7.50 11.06 -23.32
C ASP A 156 -8.81 11.35 -22.56
N LYS A 157 -9.90 10.79 -23.09
CA LYS A 157 -11.25 10.95 -22.51
C LYS A 157 -11.39 10.20 -21.19
N ALA A 158 -10.77 9.02 -21.05
CA ALA A 158 -10.90 8.18 -19.87
C ALA A 158 -10.21 8.82 -18.66
N ILE A 159 -9.02 9.39 -18.84
CA ILE A 159 -8.28 10.08 -17.78
C ILE A 159 -9.03 11.34 -17.34
N ARG A 160 -9.55 12.13 -18.29
CA ARG A 160 -10.35 13.32 -17.97
C ARG A 160 -11.65 12.98 -17.24
N ALA A 161 -12.33 11.91 -17.64
CA ALA A 161 -13.54 11.44 -16.96
C ALA A 161 -13.23 11.01 -15.52
N ALA A 162 -12.16 10.23 -15.31
CA ALA A 162 -11.73 9.83 -13.97
C ALA A 162 -11.36 11.04 -13.09
N LEU A 163 -10.68 12.05 -13.64
CA LEU A 163 -10.35 13.27 -12.91
C LEU A 163 -11.61 14.10 -12.57
N ALA A 164 -12.59 14.16 -13.47
CA ALA A 164 -13.87 14.82 -13.20
C ALA A 164 -14.62 14.11 -12.06
N GLN A 165 -14.66 12.78 -12.06
CA GLN A 165 -15.24 11.98 -10.99
C GLN A 165 -14.56 12.25 -9.63
N CYS A 166 -13.23 12.40 -9.61
CA CYS A 166 -12.50 12.78 -8.39
C CYS A 166 -12.97 14.12 -7.85
N LYS A 167 -13.07 15.14 -8.72
CA LYS A 167 -13.48 16.49 -8.34
C LYS A 167 -14.92 16.54 -7.83
N GLU A 168 -15.81 15.77 -8.44
CA GLU A 168 -17.19 15.64 -8.00
C GLU A 168 -17.27 15.02 -6.59
N LYS A 169 -16.55 13.92 -6.34
CA LYS A 169 -16.45 13.31 -5.01
C LYS A 169 -15.89 14.27 -3.96
N GLN A 170 -14.84 15.03 -4.31
CA GLN A 170 -14.25 16.06 -3.43
C GLN A 170 -15.24 17.19 -3.12
N ALA A 171 -15.99 17.66 -4.11
CA ALA A 171 -16.99 18.71 -3.92
C ALA A 171 -18.12 18.22 -2.99
N LEU A 172 -18.59 16.98 -3.20
CA LEU A 172 -19.59 16.36 -2.34
C LEU A 172 -19.09 16.22 -0.89
N ALA A 173 -17.86 15.76 -0.69
CA ALA A 173 -17.24 15.65 0.63
C ALA A 173 -17.15 17.02 1.31
N ARG A 174 -16.69 18.05 0.60
CA ARG A 174 -16.62 19.42 1.13
C ARG A 174 -17.98 19.99 1.49
N ASP A 175 -19.02 19.69 0.71
CA ASP A 175 -20.39 20.12 1.00
C ASP A 175 -20.96 19.41 2.23
N GLN A 176 -20.65 18.12 2.41
CA GLN A 176 -20.98 17.37 3.62
C GLN A 176 -20.23 17.95 4.83
N ASP A 177 -18.95 18.27 4.66
CA ASP A 177 -18.11 18.90 5.69
C ASP A 177 -18.61 20.29 6.08
N LYS A 178 -19.05 21.07 5.10
CA LYS A 178 -19.66 22.38 5.37
C LYS A 178 -20.96 22.24 6.14
N LYS A 179 -21.82 21.27 5.81
CA LYS A 179 -23.10 21.06 6.50
C LYS A 179 -22.93 20.56 7.93
N ARG A 180 -21.98 19.65 8.15
CA ARG A 180 -21.79 19.00 9.45
C ARG A 180 -20.93 19.84 10.41
N TRP A 181 -20.05 20.72 9.92
CA TRP A 181 -19.16 21.52 10.76
C TRP A 181 -19.36 23.05 10.67
N GLY A 182 -20.11 23.57 9.68
CA GLY A 182 -20.22 24.99 9.29
C GLY A 182 -20.85 25.98 10.29
N GLY A 183 -20.90 25.63 11.58
CA GLY A 183 -21.36 26.48 12.67
C GLY A 183 -21.03 25.90 14.05
N HIS A 184 -20.70 24.60 14.11
CA HIS A 184 -20.37 23.91 15.36
C HIS A 184 -18.99 24.30 15.91
N LEU A 185 -18.02 24.60 15.04
CA LEU A 185 -16.66 25.00 15.43
C LEU A 185 -16.62 26.39 16.10
N LEU A 186 -17.56 27.28 15.76
CA LEU A 186 -17.67 28.61 16.37
C LEU A 186 -18.58 28.61 17.62
N SER A 187 -19.29 27.51 17.89
CA SER A 187 -20.18 27.36 19.05
C SER A 187 -19.48 26.86 20.31
N ALA A 188 -18.21 26.44 20.21
CA ALA A 188 -17.33 26.27 21.37
C ALA A 188 -16.91 27.66 21.88
N LYS A 189 -17.88 28.43 22.36
CA LYS A 189 -17.61 29.62 23.17
C LYS A 189 -16.79 29.12 24.34
N ALA A 190 -15.52 29.53 24.40
CA ALA A 190 -14.62 29.26 25.50
C ALA A 190 -15.41 29.37 26.80
N THR A 191 -15.59 28.25 27.51
CA THR A 191 -15.96 28.33 28.90
C THR A 191 -14.89 29.23 29.51
N PRO A 192 -15.24 30.39 30.10
CA PRO A 192 -14.25 31.08 30.89
C PRO A 192 -13.74 30.02 31.87
N VAL A 193 -12.42 29.83 31.91
CA VAL A 193 -11.78 29.14 33.02
C VAL A 193 -12.23 29.92 34.22
N ASN A 194 -13.33 29.48 34.85
CA ASN A 194 -13.75 30.01 36.11
C ASN A 194 -12.55 29.78 37.01
N ALA A 195 -11.94 30.89 37.41
CA ALA A 195 -10.97 30.91 38.48
C ALA A 195 -11.51 30.00 39.60
N PRO A 196 -10.65 29.18 40.23
CA PRO A 196 -11.09 28.31 41.31
C PRO A 196 -11.91 29.15 42.29
N PRO A 197 -13.06 28.66 42.79
CA PRO A 197 -13.80 29.41 43.77
C PRO A 197 -12.82 29.71 44.91
N THR A 198 -12.61 30.98 45.21
CA THR A 198 -12.02 31.42 46.47
C THR A 198 -12.90 30.84 47.56
N THR A 199 -12.53 29.65 48.05
CA THR A 199 -13.11 29.07 49.24
C THR A 199 -12.79 30.05 50.35
N ALA A 200 -13.81 30.79 50.78
CA ALA A 200 -13.77 31.53 52.02
C ALA A 200 -13.19 30.60 53.09
N THR A 201 -12.07 31.01 53.66
CA THR A 201 -11.42 30.37 54.78
C THR A 201 -12.37 30.46 55.98
N THR A 202 -13.31 29.54 56.08
CA THR A 202 -13.86 29.17 57.37
C THR A 202 -12.73 28.43 58.07
N ALA A 203 -12.00 29.15 58.93
CA ALA A 203 -11.03 28.57 59.84
C ALA A 203 -11.80 27.63 60.77
N TRP A 204 -11.72 26.34 60.51
CA TRP A 204 -12.17 25.34 61.46
C TRP A 204 -11.12 25.29 62.58
N PRO A 205 -11.53 25.29 63.86
CA PRO A 205 -10.56 25.36 64.94
C PRO A 205 -9.64 24.14 64.92
N LEU A 206 -8.33 24.38 64.79
CA LEU A 206 -7.29 23.35 64.66
C LEU A 206 -7.11 22.45 65.91
N TRP A 207 -7.98 22.56 66.91
CA TRP A 207 -7.95 21.78 68.16
C TRP A 207 -8.89 20.57 68.18
N LEU A 208 -9.67 20.33 67.10
CA LEU A 208 -10.51 19.11 66.97
C LEU A 208 -9.84 17.99 66.16
N LEU A 209 -8.56 18.12 65.78
CA LEU A 209 -7.77 17.12 65.05
C LEU A 209 -6.52 16.64 65.80
N VAL A 210 -6.63 16.54 67.14
CA VAL A 210 -5.68 15.80 68.00
C VAL A 210 -6.55 15.18 69.11
N PRO A 211 -6.71 13.84 69.24
CA PRO A 211 -5.62 12.87 69.30
C PRO A 211 -5.97 11.49 68.68
N SER A 212 -5.34 11.10 67.57
CA SER A 212 -5.34 9.67 67.15
C SER A 212 -3.97 9.19 66.67
N LEU A 213 -2.92 9.99 66.84
CA LEU A 213 -1.55 9.58 66.54
C LEU A 213 -0.79 8.97 67.73
N LEU A 214 -1.39 8.94 68.93
CA LEU A 214 -0.78 8.29 70.11
C LEU A 214 -1.11 6.79 70.22
N VAL A 215 -2.07 6.27 69.45
CA VAL A 215 -2.40 4.83 69.46
C VAL A 215 -1.50 4.03 68.50
N LEU A 216 -0.91 4.66 67.48
CA LEU A 216 -0.09 3.96 66.50
C LEU A 216 1.39 3.80 66.91
N VAL A 217 1.92 4.66 67.79
CA VAL A 217 3.32 4.55 68.27
C VAL A 217 3.45 3.49 69.37
N ALA A 218 2.40 3.25 70.18
CA ALA A 218 2.41 2.21 71.21
C ALA A 218 2.36 0.79 70.62
N ALA A 219 1.67 0.59 69.49
CA ALA A 219 1.60 -0.72 68.82
C ALA A 219 2.93 -1.14 68.17
N VAL A 220 3.70 -0.19 67.64
CA VAL A 220 5.01 -0.46 67.02
C VAL A 220 6.09 -0.75 68.08
N LEU A 221 6.02 -0.11 69.25
CA LEU A 221 6.98 -0.38 70.34
C LEU A 221 6.70 -1.68 71.11
N TYR A 222 5.45 -2.18 71.14
CA TYR A 222 5.14 -3.49 71.75
C TYR A 222 5.58 -4.67 70.86
N ALA A 223 5.58 -4.50 69.53
CA ALA A 223 6.00 -5.54 68.57
C ALA A 223 7.53 -5.72 68.47
N VAL A 224 8.32 -4.70 68.84
CA VAL A 224 9.80 -4.75 68.78
C VAL A 224 10.43 -5.28 70.09
N ARG A 225 9.65 -5.45 71.18
CA ARG A 225 10.14 -5.98 72.46
C ARG A 225 9.77 -7.44 72.74
N SER A 226 9.16 -8.12 71.78
CA SER A 226 8.76 -9.54 71.87
C SER A 226 9.48 -10.44 70.84
N TYR A 227 10.67 -10.03 70.39
CA TYR A 227 11.63 -10.86 69.66
C TYR A 227 13.01 -10.73 70.31
#